data_AF-A0A7T8GVA5-F1
#
_entry.id   AF-A0A7T8GVA5-F1
#
_cell.length_a   1.000
_cell.length_b   1.000
_cell.length_c   1.000
_cell.angle_alpha   90.00
_cell.angle_beta   90.00
_cell.angle_gamma   90.00
#
_symmetry.space_group_name_H-M   'P 1'
#
loop_
_entity.id
_entity.type
_entity.pdbx_description
1 polymer ?
#
loop_
_entity_poly.entity_id
_entity_poly.type
_entity_poly.pdbx_seq_one_letter_code
_entity_poly.pdbx_strand_id
1 'polypeptide(L)'
;DLRIWVYIDTKTSENCVGLVVQPSMRALEMTQRVLQQTNRESASTSHFLHEVVLEGSLERPLHHSELMLDVNLRWGSWSPEDRKNNALLLKKNSFYEEALSRAIPPLNFYVEAHFGENRARSKFNKYLFSMSNAKVTYYKIGGGTEMGSWPIEDLKWYMGSEERRKSPCKLNITFIEKDVPVCRSKERPYFGHTIAFEQAEDFISWIAAMLVAEHPNNVCVPASLILLENNERKID
;
A
#
# COMPACT_ATOMS: atom_id res chain seq x y z
N ASP A 1 -17.33 1.37 -21.46
CA ASP A 1 -15.91 1.67 -21.13
C ASP A 1 -15.79 2.37 -19.79
N LEU A 2 -15.09 1.75 -18.84
CA LEU A 2 -14.77 2.37 -17.56
C LEU A 2 -13.59 3.32 -17.74
N ARG A 3 -13.76 4.59 -17.36
CA ARG A 3 -12.67 5.57 -17.34
C ARG A 3 -12.20 5.79 -15.91
N ILE A 4 -10.89 5.71 -15.70
CA ILE A 4 -10.24 5.95 -14.42
C ILE A 4 -9.35 7.20 -14.56
N TRP A 5 -9.37 8.05 -13.53
CA TRP A 5 -8.53 9.25 -13.45
C TRP A 5 -7.34 9.01 -12.53
N VAL A 6 -6.16 9.40 -12.99
CA VAL A 6 -4.91 9.38 -12.23
C VAL A 6 -4.43 10.81 -12.05
N TYR A 7 -4.30 11.25 -10.81
CA TYR A 7 -3.72 12.54 -10.45
C TYR A 7 -2.19 12.46 -10.46
N ILE A 8 -1.51 13.58 -10.70
CA ILE A 8 -0.05 13.64 -10.76
C ILE A 8 0.48 14.46 -9.57
N ASP A 9 1.43 13.90 -8.82
CA ASP A 9 2.11 14.48 -7.65
C ASP A 9 1.19 14.74 -6.44
N THR A 10 0.11 15.50 -6.62
CA THR A 10 -0.90 15.79 -5.60
C THR A 10 -2.32 15.63 -6.13
N LYS A 11 -3.26 15.29 -5.25
CA LYS A 11 -4.69 15.19 -5.60
C LYS A 11 -5.33 16.55 -5.89
N THR A 12 -4.74 17.63 -5.39
CA THR A 12 -5.18 19.00 -5.66
C THR A 12 -4.61 19.56 -6.97
N SER A 13 -3.74 18.82 -7.66
CA SER A 13 -3.23 19.23 -8.94
C SER A 13 -4.35 19.28 -9.97
N GLU A 14 -4.33 20.30 -10.83
CA GLU A 14 -5.16 20.34 -12.04
C GLU A 14 -4.69 19.31 -13.09
N ASN A 15 -3.49 18.74 -12.86
CA ASN A 15 -2.87 17.73 -13.70
C ASN A 15 -3.42 16.34 -13.35
N CYS A 16 -4.42 15.90 -14.11
CA CYS A 16 -4.92 14.54 -14.08
C CYS A 16 -5.02 13.93 -15.48
N VAL A 17 -4.87 12.62 -15.55
CA VAL A 17 -4.91 11.85 -16.78
C VAL A 17 -6.05 10.85 -16.71
N GLY A 18 -6.99 10.95 -17.66
CA GLY A 18 -8.13 10.05 -17.77
C GLY A 18 -7.84 8.92 -18.76
N LEU A 19 -7.80 7.67 -18.28
CA LEU A 19 -7.55 6.50 -19.11
C LEU A 19 -8.79 5.60 -19.18
N VAL A 20 -9.07 5.07 -20.37
CA VAL A 20 -10.04 3.99 -20.53
C VAL A 20 -9.37 2.68 -20.12
N VAL A 21 -10.01 1.94 -19.21
CA VAL A 21 -9.42 0.77 -18.57
C VAL A 21 -10.08 -0.48 -19.10
N GLN A 22 -9.24 -1.39 -19.61
CA GLN A 22 -9.63 -2.72 -20.02
C GLN A 22 -9.55 -3.69 -18.82
N PRO A 23 -10.32 -4.79 -18.79
CA PRO A 23 -10.29 -5.74 -17.67
C PRO A 23 -8.91 -6.31 -17.36
N SER A 24 -8.04 -6.42 -18.37
CA SER A 24 -6.67 -6.93 -18.23
C SER A 24 -5.61 -5.88 -17.89
N MET A 25 -5.97 -4.59 -17.86
CA MET A 25 -5.00 -3.51 -17.65
C MET A 25 -4.42 -3.59 -16.24
N ARG A 26 -3.09 -3.65 -16.16
CA ARG A 26 -2.33 -3.72 -14.90
C ARG A 26 -1.81 -2.35 -14.47
N ALA A 27 -1.43 -2.24 -13.20
CA ALA A 27 -0.86 -1.01 -12.63
C ALA A 27 0.40 -0.54 -13.37
N LEU A 28 1.24 -1.46 -13.85
CA LEU A 28 2.43 -1.13 -14.65
C LEU A 28 2.05 -0.38 -15.93
N GLU A 29 1.16 -0.98 -16.72
CA GLU A 29 0.69 -0.43 -17.99
C GLU A 29 0.03 0.93 -17.78
N MET A 30 -0.82 1.07 -16.76
CA MET A 30 -1.42 2.35 -16.40
C MET A 30 -0.36 3.39 -16.05
N THR A 31 0.63 3.04 -15.22
CA THR A 31 1.73 3.93 -14.84
C THR A 31 2.46 4.45 -16.07
N GLN A 32 2.81 3.57 -17.00
CA GLN A 32 3.55 3.92 -18.22
C GLN A 32 2.73 4.82 -19.14
N ARG A 33 1.44 4.52 -19.36
CA ARG A 33 0.55 5.37 -20.17
C ARG A 33 0.41 6.78 -19.59
N VAL A 34 0.29 6.90 -18.26
CA VAL A 34 0.21 8.21 -17.59
C VAL A 34 1.53 8.99 -17.74
N LEU A 35 2.68 8.32 -17.56
CA LEU A 35 4.00 8.95 -17.75
C LEU A 35 4.21 9.43 -19.19
N GLN A 36 3.80 8.63 -20.18
CA GLN A 36 3.86 9.00 -21.60
C GLN A 36 2.99 10.22 -21.91
N GLN A 37 1.72 10.22 -21.46
CA GLN A 37 0.82 11.35 -21.70
C GLN A 37 1.25 12.64 -21.00
N THR A 38 2.15 12.55 -20.02
CA THR A 38 2.70 13.70 -19.29
C THR A 38 4.15 14.04 -19.68
N ASN A 39 4.75 13.34 -20.64
CA ASN A 39 6.16 13.48 -21.05
C ASN A 39 7.14 13.32 -19.86
N ARG A 40 6.90 12.34 -18.99
CA ARG A 40 7.66 12.05 -17.76
C ARG A 40 8.25 10.63 -17.75
N GLU A 41 8.51 10.02 -18.89
CA GLU A 41 8.96 8.62 -19.01
C GLU A 41 10.27 8.33 -18.26
N SER A 42 11.15 9.33 -18.15
CA SER A 42 12.38 9.27 -17.35
C SER A 42 12.13 9.05 -15.85
N ALA A 43 10.90 9.30 -15.39
CA ALA A 43 10.50 9.18 -13.99
C ALA A 43 9.96 7.79 -13.63
N SER A 44 9.91 6.85 -14.58
CA SER A 44 9.35 5.49 -14.43
C SER A 44 9.96 4.65 -13.29
N THR A 45 11.20 4.94 -12.89
CA THR A 45 11.87 4.25 -11.78
C THR A 45 11.63 4.88 -10.41
N SER A 46 11.14 6.12 -10.35
CA SER A 46 10.99 6.88 -9.10
C SER A 46 9.54 7.27 -8.79
N HIS A 47 8.60 7.07 -9.72
CA HIS A 47 7.19 7.32 -9.51
C HIS A 47 6.41 6.01 -9.45
N PHE A 48 5.55 5.92 -8.44
CA PHE A 48 4.69 4.77 -8.21
C PHE A 48 3.24 5.21 -8.29
N LEU A 49 2.40 4.39 -8.90
CA LEU A 49 0.96 4.58 -8.85
C LEU A 49 0.47 4.18 -7.48
N HIS A 50 -0.13 5.12 -6.75
CA HIS A 50 -0.67 4.90 -5.42
C HIS A 50 -2.18 4.83 -5.45
N GLU A 51 -2.75 3.90 -4.70
CA GLU A 51 -4.09 4.03 -4.18
C GLU A 51 -4.06 4.96 -2.96
N VAL A 52 -4.86 6.02 -2.99
CA VAL A 52 -4.98 6.99 -1.91
C VAL A 52 -6.42 6.99 -1.42
N VAL A 53 -6.63 6.77 -0.12
CA VAL A 53 -7.95 6.55 0.49
C VAL A 53 -8.11 7.35 1.79
N LEU A 54 -9.35 7.45 2.28
CA LEU A 54 -9.69 8.20 3.51
C LEU A 54 -9.15 9.63 3.51
N GLU A 55 -9.49 10.36 2.44
CA GLU A 55 -9.08 11.75 2.22
C GLU A 55 -7.55 11.97 2.23
N GLY A 56 -6.77 10.93 1.91
CA GLY A 56 -5.31 10.99 1.90
C GLY A 56 -4.66 10.58 3.21
N SER A 57 -5.43 10.16 4.22
CA SER A 57 -4.89 9.63 5.48
C SER A 57 -4.12 8.32 5.29
N LEU A 58 -4.50 7.55 4.26
CA LEU A 58 -3.92 6.25 3.93
C LEU A 58 -3.55 6.21 2.46
N GLU A 59 -2.39 5.65 2.17
CA GLU A 59 -1.97 5.40 0.80
C GLU A 59 -1.17 4.11 0.68
N ARG A 60 -1.21 3.49 -0.48
CA ARG A 60 -0.32 2.37 -0.79
C ARG A 60 0.16 2.45 -2.23
N PRO A 61 1.45 2.23 -2.49
CA PRO A 61 1.91 1.90 -3.82
C PRO A 61 1.18 0.65 -4.33
N LEU A 62 0.72 0.69 -5.58
CA LEU A 62 0.17 -0.47 -6.26
C LEU A 62 1.32 -1.34 -6.75
N HIS A 63 1.20 -2.65 -6.54
CA HIS A 63 2.13 -3.58 -7.13
C HIS A 63 1.91 -3.60 -8.65
N HIS A 64 3.00 -3.68 -9.41
CA HIS A 64 2.99 -3.56 -10.87
C HIS A 64 2.07 -4.59 -11.56
N SER A 65 1.80 -5.71 -10.90
CA SER A 65 0.92 -6.77 -11.41
C SER A 65 -0.56 -6.62 -11.03
N GLU A 66 -0.93 -5.70 -10.13
CA GLU A 66 -2.33 -5.53 -9.72
C GLU A 66 -3.21 -5.09 -10.90
N LEU A 67 -4.42 -5.66 -10.98
CA LEU A 67 -5.41 -5.30 -11.99
C LEU A 67 -6.11 -4.00 -11.57
N MET A 68 -6.15 -3.03 -12.48
CA MET A 68 -6.73 -1.72 -12.18
C MET A 68 -8.23 -1.79 -11.94
N LEU A 69 -8.91 -2.73 -12.58
CA LEU A 69 -10.33 -2.95 -12.36
C LEU A 69 -10.61 -3.45 -10.94
N ASP A 70 -9.81 -4.39 -10.41
CA ASP A 70 -9.96 -4.92 -9.05
C ASP A 70 -9.70 -3.84 -7.99
N VAL A 71 -8.71 -2.98 -8.23
CA VAL A 71 -8.42 -1.83 -7.35
C VAL A 71 -9.65 -0.93 -7.23
N ASN A 72 -10.28 -0.59 -8.36
CA ASN A 72 -11.46 0.28 -8.38
C ASN A 72 -12.73 -0.39 -7.85
N LEU A 73 -12.99 -1.65 -8.23
CA LEU A 73 -14.20 -2.37 -7.79
C LEU A 73 -14.24 -2.56 -6.29
N ARG A 74 -13.08 -2.74 -5.65
CA ARG A 74 -12.96 -2.87 -4.20
C ARG A 74 -13.45 -1.64 -3.44
N TRP A 75 -13.30 -0.43 -3.97
CA TRP A 75 -13.90 0.76 -3.33
C TRP A 75 -15.43 0.71 -3.32
N GLY A 76 -16.02 -0.03 -4.26
CA GLY A 76 -17.46 -0.23 -4.36
C GLY A 76 -18.05 -0.95 -3.14
N SER A 77 -17.28 -1.80 -2.47
CA SER A 77 -17.72 -2.54 -1.27
C SER A 77 -17.57 -1.76 0.03
N TRP A 78 -16.90 -0.61 0.01
CA TRP A 78 -16.69 0.23 1.19
C TRP A 78 -17.86 1.17 1.44
N SER A 79 -17.97 1.66 2.67
CA SER A 79 -18.99 2.65 3.01
C SER A 79 -18.84 3.92 2.15
N PRO A 80 -19.94 4.67 1.89
CA PRO A 80 -19.86 5.92 1.15
C PRO A 80 -18.85 6.91 1.74
N GLU A 81 -18.69 6.93 3.06
CA GLU A 81 -17.72 7.79 3.75
C GLU A 81 -16.28 7.35 3.51
N ASP A 82 -16.02 6.04 3.56
CA ASP A 82 -14.68 5.46 3.37
C ASP A 82 -14.18 5.57 1.93
N ARG A 83 -15.10 5.41 0.96
CA ARG A 83 -14.75 5.48 -0.47
C ARG A 83 -14.77 6.90 -1.03
N LYS A 84 -15.37 7.84 -0.29
CA LYS A 84 -15.38 9.25 -0.69
C LYS A 84 -13.93 9.67 -0.89
N ASN A 85 -13.68 10.40 -1.97
CA ASN A 85 -12.36 10.97 -2.21
C ASN A 85 -11.23 9.93 -2.43
N ASN A 86 -11.54 8.65 -2.64
CA ASN A 86 -10.53 7.70 -3.11
C ASN A 86 -10.02 8.12 -4.49
N ALA A 87 -8.72 7.95 -4.71
CA ALA A 87 -8.08 8.38 -5.94
C ALA A 87 -6.86 7.51 -6.26
N LEU A 88 -6.47 7.52 -7.52
CA LEU A 88 -5.16 7.08 -7.95
C LEU A 88 -4.23 8.27 -8.10
N LEU A 89 -3.02 8.14 -7.58
CA LEU A 89 -2.03 9.22 -7.56
C LEU A 89 -0.67 8.69 -8.02
N LEU A 90 -0.14 9.25 -9.10
CA LEU A 90 1.21 8.96 -9.54
C LEU A 90 2.17 9.96 -8.90
N LYS A 91 3.06 9.47 -8.03
CA LYS A 91 3.99 10.32 -7.28
C LYS A 91 5.25 9.57 -6.85
N LYS A 92 6.25 10.32 -6.38
CA LYS A 92 7.40 9.78 -5.66
C LYS A 92 7.01 9.30 -4.26
N ASN A 93 7.68 8.26 -3.78
CA ASN A 93 7.56 7.79 -2.40
C ASN A 93 8.92 7.29 -1.91
N SER A 94 9.63 8.13 -1.17
CA SER A 94 11.00 7.86 -0.73
C SER A 94 11.11 6.68 0.24
N PHE A 95 10.14 6.52 1.15
CA PHE A 95 10.13 5.36 2.06
C PHE A 95 9.95 4.05 1.29
N TYR A 96 9.08 4.05 0.29
CA TYR A 96 8.84 2.87 -0.55
C TYR A 96 10.04 2.58 -1.46
N GLU A 97 10.61 3.59 -2.10
CA GLU A 97 11.81 3.48 -2.93
C GLU A 97 12.98 2.91 -2.12
N GLU A 98 13.20 3.42 -0.91
CA GLU A 98 14.24 2.92 -0.02
C GLU A 98 13.94 1.49 0.45
N ALA A 99 12.69 1.17 0.76
CA ALA A 99 12.29 -0.18 1.13
C ALA A 99 12.50 -1.18 -0.01
N LEU A 100 12.20 -0.82 -1.25
CA LEU A 100 12.47 -1.66 -2.43
C LEU A 100 13.95 -2.02 -2.56
N SER A 101 14.86 -1.09 -2.24
CA SER A 101 16.31 -1.35 -2.27
C SER A 101 16.78 -2.36 -1.22
N ARG A 102 15.98 -2.56 -0.17
CA ARG A 102 16.25 -3.48 0.96
C ARG A 102 15.42 -4.77 0.89
N ALA A 103 14.44 -4.85 0.00
CA ALA A 103 13.52 -5.96 -0.13
C ALA A 103 14.16 -7.16 -0.86
N ILE A 104 15.14 -7.78 -0.21
CA ILE A 104 15.93 -8.90 -0.74
C ILE A 104 15.49 -10.20 -0.04
N PRO A 105 14.82 -11.14 -0.74
CA PRO A 105 14.41 -12.42 -0.16
C PRO A 105 15.61 -13.35 0.16
N PRO A 106 15.52 -14.19 1.22
CA PRO A 106 14.47 -14.21 2.24
C PRO A 106 14.66 -13.09 3.27
N LEU A 107 13.56 -12.48 3.71
CA LEU A 107 13.59 -11.37 4.67
C LEU A 107 12.60 -11.60 5.81
N ASN A 108 13.13 -11.92 6.99
CA ASN A 108 12.38 -11.91 8.24
C ASN A 108 12.78 -10.68 9.05
N PHE A 109 11.83 -10.03 9.69
CA PHE A 109 12.09 -8.80 10.44
C PHE A 109 11.30 -8.74 11.73
N TYR A 110 11.93 -8.24 12.81
CA TYR A 110 11.32 -8.10 14.13
C TYR A 110 11.51 -6.66 14.60
N VAL A 111 10.48 -6.08 15.23
CA VAL A 111 10.50 -4.68 15.65
C VAL A 111 9.57 -4.45 16.83
N GLU A 112 9.99 -3.62 17.79
CA GLU A 112 9.07 -3.10 18.79
C GLU A 112 8.30 -1.90 18.22
N ALA A 113 6.98 -2.02 18.15
CA ALA A 113 6.13 -0.97 17.61
C ALA A 113 4.85 -0.81 18.43
N HIS A 114 4.22 0.35 18.33
CA HIS A 114 2.94 0.61 18.97
C HIS A 114 1.81 0.02 18.13
N PHE A 115 0.91 -0.73 18.75
CA PHE A 115 -0.25 -1.32 18.06
C PHE A 115 -1.56 -0.78 18.56
N GLY A 116 -2.42 -0.38 17.63
CA GLY A 116 -3.81 -0.09 17.85
C GLY A 116 -4.71 -1.04 17.08
N GLU A 117 -5.46 -1.90 17.79
CA GLU A 117 -6.42 -2.81 17.17
C GLU A 117 -7.62 -2.07 16.58
N ASN A 118 -8.28 -2.59 15.53
CA ASN A 118 -9.57 -2.08 15.10
C ASN A 118 -10.70 -2.46 16.09
N ARG A 119 -10.66 -1.85 17.27
CA ARG A 119 -11.59 -2.10 18.35
C ARG A 119 -11.96 -0.82 19.09
N ALA A 120 -13.21 -0.73 19.51
CA ALA A 120 -13.72 0.36 20.34
C ALA A 120 -12.82 0.60 21.56
N ARG A 121 -12.45 1.86 21.78
CA ARG A 121 -11.60 2.31 22.92
C ARG A 121 -10.19 1.67 22.94
N SER A 122 -9.75 1.04 21.85
CA SER A 122 -8.39 0.51 21.74
C SER A 122 -7.38 1.64 21.85
N LYS A 123 -6.47 1.52 22.81
CA LYS A 123 -5.28 2.39 22.93
C LYS A 123 -4.11 1.77 22.18
N PHE A 124 -3.11 2.60 21.89
CA PHE A 124 -1.82 2.12 21.43
C PHE A 124 -1.02 1.57 22.62
N ASN A 125 -0.49 0.36 22.46
CA ASN A 125 0.46 -0.24 23.39
C ASN A 125 1.65 -0.80 22.61
N LYS A 126 2.82 -0.88 23.23
CA LYS A 126 4.01 -1.46 22.60
C LYS A 126 3.93 -2.98 22.58
N TYR A 127 4.26 -3.57 21.43
CA TYR A 127 4.38 -5.00 21.21
C TYR A 127 5.62 -5.30 20.38
N LEU A 128 6.12 -6.53 20.46
CA LEU A 128 7.11 -7.03 19.52
C LEU A 128 6.37 -7.58 18.30
N PHE A 129 6.58 -6.97 17.14
CA PHE A 129 6.08 -7.44 15.86
C PHE A 129 7.12 -8.29 15.15
N SER A 130 6.63 -9.20 14.32
CA SER A 130 7.43 -9.99 13.40
C SER A 130 6.75 -10.05 12.04
N MET A 131 7.55 -9.92 11.00
CA MET A 131 7.25 -10.37 9.65
C MET A 131 8.08 -11.61 9.39
N SER A 132 7.45 -12.78 9.44
CA SER A 132 8.13 -14.06 9.19
C SER A 132 7.14 -15.09 8.68
N ASN A 133 7.62 -16.07 7.90
CA ASN A 133 6.78 -17.14 7.35
C ASN A 133 5.51 -16.62 6.64
N ALA A 134 5.65 -15.52 5.89
CA ALA A 134 4.54 -14.84 5.21
C ALA A 134 3.40 -14.38 6.15
N LYS A 135 3.70 -14.07 7.41
CA LYS A 135 2.73 -13.61 8.41
C LYS A 135 3.20 -12.37 9.16
N VAL A 136 2.27 -11.46 9.40
CA VAL A 136 2.38 -10.42 10.44
C VAL A 136 1.97 -11.06 11.76
N THR A 137 2.88 -11.15 12.72
CA THR A 137 2.57 -11.70 14.05
C THR A 137 3.07 -10.75 15.13
N TYR A 138 2.32 -10.57 16.22
CA TYR A 138 2.76 -9.75 17.34
C TYR A 138 2.67 -10.47 18.68
N TYR A 139 3.59 -10.09 19.57
CA TYR A 139 3.83 -10.74 20.85
C TYR A 139 3.81 -9.71 21.97
N LYS A 140 3.40 -10.14 23.16
CA LYS A 140 3.59 -9.35 24.37
C LYS A 140 5.09 -9.20 24.67
N ILE A 141 5.56 -7.97 24.85
CA ILE A 141 6.96 -7.68 25.21
C ILE A 141 7.31 -8.39 26.53
N GLY A 142 8.44 -9.08 26.55
CA GLY A 142 8.94 -9.83 27.71
C GLY A 142 8.20 -11.14 28.02
N GLY A 143 7.18 -11.52 27.25
CA GLY A 143 6.37 -12.72 27.50
C GLY A 143 6.44 -13.82 26.44
N GLY A 144 6.94 -13.53 25.23
CA GLY A 144 7.01 -14.48 24.10
C GLY A 144 5.66 -15.02 23.61
N THR A 145 4.55 -14.69 24.30
CA THR A 145 3.20 -15.13 23.97
C THR A 145 2.70 -14.43 22.72
N GLU A 146 2.32 -15.22 21.72
CA GLU A 146 1.64 -14.75 20.52
C GLU A 146 0.27 -14.19 20.87
N MET A 147 -0.01 -12.97 20.42
CA MET A 147 -1.26 -12.26 20.69
C MET A 147 -2.19 -12.26 19.48
N GLY A 148 -1.62 -12.33 18.28
CA GLY A 148 -2.37 -12.46 17.03
C GLY A 148 -1.43 -12.58 15.82
N SER A 149 -1.93 -13.20 14.77
CA SER A 149 -1.18 -13.50 13.55
C SER A 149 -2.10 -13.41 12.34
N TRP A 150 -1.60 -12.81 11.26
CA TRP A 150 -2.31 -12.63 9.99
C TRP A 150 -1.42 -13.02 8.81
N PRO A 151 -1.87 -13.91 7.91
CA PRO A 151 -1.19 -14.16 6.64
C PRO A 151 -1.14 -12.91 5.78
N ILE A 152 0.04 -12.58 5.23
CA ILE A 152 0.21 -11.38 4.39
C ILE A 152 -0.67 -11.42 3.14
N GLU A 153 -0.92 -12.61 2.60
CA GLU A 153 -1.78 -12.82 1.43
C GLU A 153 -3.24 -12.42 1.68
N ASP A 154 -3.69 -12.45 2.94
CA ASP A 154 -5.03 -12.08 3.36
C ASP A 154 -5.13 -10.59 3.72
N LEU A 155 -4.01 -9.87 3.74
CA LEU A 155 -3.97 -8.48 4.17
C LEU A 155 -3.90 -7.50 3.01
N LYS A 156 -4.62 -6.38 3.16
CA LYS A 156 -4.30 -5.16 2.43
C LYS A 156 -3.78 -4.12 3.41
N TRP A 157 -2.60 -3.59 3.11
CA TRP A 157 -1.88 -2.67 3.98
C TRP A 157 -1.62 -1.33 3.30
N TYR A 158 -1.56 -0.29 4.12
CA TYR A 158 -1.48 1.11 3.75
C TYR A 158 -0.45 1.80 4.62
N MET A 159 0.33 2.69 4.02
CA MET A 159 1.12 3.68 4.73
C MET A 159 0.19 4.78 5.24
N GLY A 160 0.29 5.08 6.53
CA GLY A 160 -0.52 6.09 7.20
C GLY A 160 -1.47 5.54 8.26
N SER A 161 -2.22 6.45 8.86
CA SER A 161 -3.24 6.20 9.87
C SER A 161 -4.32 7.27 9.76
N GLU A 162 -5.57 6.91 9.99
CA GLU A 162 -6.64 7.89 10.14
C GLU A 162 -6.34 8.87 11.28
N GLU A 163 -6.61 10.16 11.10
CA GLU A 163 -6.31 11.19 12.11
C GLU A 163 -7.00 10.92 13.46
N ARG A 164 -8.27 10.50 13.41
CA ARG A 164 -9.07 10.15 14.61
C ARG A 164 -8.50 8.98 15.42
N ARG A 165 -7.57 8.22 14.84
CA ARG A 165 -6.85 7.14 15.54
C ARG A 165 -5.90 7.70 16.60
N LYS A 166 -5.43 8.94 16.45
CA LYS A 166 -4.48 9.60 17.35
C LYS A 166 -3.24 8.72 17.58
N SER A 167 -2.63 8.27 16.49
CA SER A 167 -1.40 7.47 16.56
C SER A 167 -0.31 8.24 17.31
N PRO A 168 0.48 7.57 18.19
CA PRO A 168 1.58 8.21 18.90
C PRO A 168 2.76 8.56 17.98
N CYS A 169 2.83 7.97 16.78
CA CYS A 169 3.93 8.17 15.83
C CYS A 169 3.40 8.65 14.47
N LYS A 170 4.28 9.28 13.68
CA LYS A 170 3.94 9.73 12.32
C LYS A 170 4.05 8.62 11.27
N LEU A 171 4.95 7.66 11.52
CA LEU A 171 5.21 6.54 10.63
C LEU A 171 4.28 5.39 11.00
N ASN A 172 3.34 5.07 10.12
CA ASN A 172 2.25 4.15 10.42
C ASN A 172 2.01 3.19 9.27
N ILE A 173 1.69 1.94 9.59
CA ILE A 173 1.06 1.00 8.66
C ILE A 173 -0.34 0.69 9.20
N THR A 174 -1.36 0.90 8.37
CA THR A 174 -2.73 0.44 8.65
C THR A 174 -3.06 -0.73 7.74
N PHE A 175 -3.58 -1.83 8.28
CA PHE A 175 -3.98 -3.01 7.51
C PHE A 175 -5.40 -3.47 7.81
N ILE A 176 -6.00 -4.09 6.79
CA ILE A 176 -7.33 -4.70 6.79
C ILE A 176 -7.25 -6.10 6.18
N GLU A 177 -8.18 -6.98 6.51
CA GLU A 177 -8.32 -8.29 5.87
C GLU A 177 -9.08 -8.15 4.54
N LYS A 178 -8.62 -8.79 3.47
CA LYS A 178 -9.16 -8.63 2.10
C LYS A 178 -10.61 -9.12 1.98
N ASP A 179 -10.93 -10.23 2.64
CA ASP A 179 -12.23 -10.91 2.53
C ASP A 179 -13.24 -10.49 3.60
N VAL A 180 -12.84 -9.59 4.50
CA VAL A 180 -13.73 -9.03 5.51
C VAL A 180 -14.24 -7.68 5.00
N PRO A 181 -15.56 -7.52 4.78
CA PRO A 181 -16.11 -6.23 4.40
C PRO A 181 -15.68 -5.13 5.37
N VAL A 182 -15.16 -4.03 4.83
CA VAL A 182 -14.80 -2.86 5.63
C VAL A 182 -16.08 -2.14 6.03
N CYS A 183 -16.70 -2.64 7.10
CA CYS A 183 -17.91 -2.08 7.68
C CYS A 183 -17.61 -1.56 9.09
N ARG A 184 -17.54 -0.23 9.22
CA ARG A 184 -17.38 0.43 10.51
C ARG A 184 -18.59 0.14 11.39
N SER A 185 -18.34 -0.23 12.65
CA SER A 185 -19.35 -0.46 13.68
C SER A 185 -18.95 0.24 14.98
N LYS A 186 -19.80 0.20 16.01
CA LYS A 186 -19.41 0.71 17.32
C LYS A 186 -18.24 -0.08 17.89
N GLU A 187 -18.20 -1.38 17.61
CA GLU A 187 -17.20 -2.34 18.06
C GLU A 187 -15.89 -2.23 17.27
N ARG A 188 -15.98 -1.95 15.96
CA ARG A 188 -14.86 -1.73 15.03
C ARG A 188 -14.99 -0.36 14.38
N PRO A 189 -14.67 0.73 15.11
CA PRO A 189 -14.95 2.07 14.63
C PRO A 189 -13.93 2.56 13.60
N TYR A 190 -12.76 1.92 13.50
CA TYR A 190 -11.65 2.32 12.65
C TYR A 190 -11.67 1.57 11.32
N PHE A 191 -10.94 2.07 10.33
CA PHE A 191 -10.79 1.42 9.03
C PHE A 191 -10.05 0.08 9.17
N GLY A 192 -8.97 0.06 9.96
CA GLY A 192 -8.13 -1.12 10.14
C GLY A 192 -7.32 -1.10 11.44
N HIS A 193 -6.46 -2.11 11.56
CA HIS A 193 -5.45 -2.19 12.62
C HIS A 193 -4.27 -1.30 12.24
N THR A 194 -3.67 -0.60 13.21
CA THR A 194 -2.57 0.33 12.95
C THR A 194 -1.34 -0.04 13.76
N ILE A 195 -0.20 -0.19 13.08
CA ILE A 195 1.13 -0.32 13.65
C ILE A 195 1.83 1.03 13.49
N ALA A 196 2.41 1.55 14.57
CA ALA A 196 3.04 2.86 14.63
C ALA A 196 4.52 2.73 15.07
N PHE A 197 5.41 3.26 14.25
CA PHE A 197 6.86 3.08 14.32
C PHE A 197 7.54 4.34 14.83
N GLU A 198 8.49 4.20 15.76
CA GLU A 198 9.23 5.32 16.32
C GLU A 198 10.37 5.77 15.39
N GLN A 199 11.00 4.83 14.69
CA GLN A 199 12.15 5.09 13.82
C GLN A 199 11.81 4.88 12.34
N ALA A 200 12.38 5.74 11.49
CA ALA A 200 12.25 5.60 10.03
C ALA A 200 12.86 4.30 9.52
N GLU A 201 14.00 3.90 10.09
CA GLU A 201 14.72 2.68 9.72
C GLU A 201 13.86 1.42 9.92
N ASP A 202 13.15 1.36 11.05
CA ASP A 202 12.22 0.29 11.39
C ASP A 202 11.02 0.26 10.43
N PHE A 203 10.47 1.42 10.11
CA PHE A 203 9.36 1.56 9.18
C PHE A 203 9.73 1.11 7.76
N ILE A 204 10.90 1.52 7.26
CA ILE A 204 11.41 1.14 5.94
C ILE A 204 11.69 -0.36 5.88
N SER A 205 12.35 -0.91 6.90
CA SER A 205 12.66 -2.34 6.98
C SER A 205 11.40 -3.18 7.11
N TRP A 206 10.38 -2.69 7.82
CA TRP A 206 9.07 -3.32 7.88
C TRP A 206 8.38 -3.36 6.51
N ILE A 207 8.37 -2.25 5.76
CA ILE A 207 7.83 -2.21 4.40
C ILE A 207 8.58 -3.21 3.49
N ALA A 208 9.91 -3.25 3.57
CA ALA A 208 10.73 -4.18 2.79
C ALA A 208 10.36 -5.64 3.10
N ALA A 209 10.18 -5.98 4.38
CA ALA A 209 9.77 -7.32 4.80
C ALA A 209 8.34 -7.66 4.34
N MET A 210 7.39 -6.71 4.42
CA MET A 210 6.02 -6.88 3.89
C MET A 210 6.05 -7.15 2.38
N LEU A 211 6.87 -6.42 1.62
CA LEU A 211 7.02 -6.59 0.17
C LEU A 211 7.59 -7.97 -0.21
N VAL A 212 8.64 -8.41 0.47
CA VAL A 212 9.23 -9.74 0.26
C VAL A 212 8.23 -10.84 0.61
N ALA A 213 7.47 -10.66 1.69
CA ALA A 213 6.47 -11.62 2.12
C ALA A 213 5.28 -11.71 1.14
N GLU A 214 4.77 -10.58 0.64
CA GLU A 214 3.63 -10.54 -0.30
C GLU A 214 4.03 -10.95 -1.73
N HIS A 215 5.26 -10.65 -2.15
CA HIS A 215 5.72 -10.82 -3.53
C HIS A 215 7.12 -11.48 -3.63
N PRO A 216 7.33 -12.69 -3.09
CA PRO A 216 8.66 -13.27 -2.88
C PRO A 216 9.52 -13.41 -4.14
N ASN A 217 8.89 -13.58 -5.31
CA ASN A 217 9.59 -13.74 -6.60
C ASN A 217 9.37 -12.58 -7.57
N ASN A 218 8.70 -11.51 -7.13
CA ASN A 218 8.26 -10.45 -8.03
C ASN A 218 8.13 -9.09 -7.33
N VAL A 219 9.04 -8.76 -6.40
CA VAL A 219 8.98 -7.49 -5.66
C VAL A 219 9.07 -6.28 -6.60
N CYS A 220 10.10 -6.26 -7.46
CA CYS A 220 10.34 -5.19 -8.42
C CYS A 220 9.81 -5.56 -9.81
N VAL A 221 9.58 -4.56 -10.67
CA VAL A 221 9.21 -4.78 -12.07
C VAL A 221 10.33 -5.57 -12.77
N PRO A 222 10.05 -6.72 -13.39
CA PRO A 222 11.03 -7.44 -14.20
C PRO A 222 11.57 -6.58 -15.33
N ALA A 223 12.90 -6.58 -15.53
CA ALA A 223 13.55 -5.80 -16.59
C ALA A 223 13.00 -6.13 -17.99
N SER A 224 12.56 -7.37 -18.22
CA SER A 224 11.91 -7.78 -19.46
C SER A 224 10.64 -7.00 -19.77
N LEU A 225 9.81 -6.69 -18.77
CA LEU A 225 8.57 -5.92 -18.95
C LEU A 225 8.86 -4.43 -19.24
N ILE A 226 9.97 -3.91 -18.71
CA ILE A 226 10.43 -2.55 -19.01
C ILE A 226 10.94 -2.45 -20.47
N LEU A 227 11.61 -3.50 -20.97
CA LEU A 227 12.24 -3.50 -22.30
C LEU A 227 11.27 -3.87 -23.44
N LEU A 228 10.32 -4.77 -23.23
CA LEU A 228 9.38 -5.21 -24.28
C LEU A 228 8.58 -4.03 -24.87
N GLU A 229 8.09 -3.13 -24.02
CA GLU A 229 7.37 -1.95 -24.49
C GLU A 229 8.26 -0.85 -25.08
N ASN A 230 9.57 -0.83 -24.77
CA ASN A 230 10.52 0.05 -25.46
C ASN A 230 10.77 -0.41 -26.91
N ASN A 231 10.65 -1.71 -27.18
CA ASN A 231 10.84 -2.28 -28.52
C ASN A 231 9.57 -2.23 -29.38
N GLU A 232 8.38 -2.39 -28.81
CA GLU A 232 7.12 -2.11 -29.53
C GLU A 232 7.05 -0.64 -29.99
N ARG A 233 7.68 0.28 -29.25
CA ARG A 233 7.83 1.70 -29.60
C ARG A 233 8.78 2.02 -30.75
N LYS A 234 9.54 1.05 -31.28
CA LYS A 234 10.48 1.27 -32.40
C LYS A 234 9.95 0.81 -33.76
N ILE A 235 8.71 0.30 -33.82
CA ILE A 235 8.14 -0.28 -35.04
C ILE A 235 7.10 0.66 -35.70
N ASP A 236 6.82 1.83 -35.13
CA ASP A 236 5.96 2.86 -35.73
C ASP A 236 6.76 4.06 -36.25
#